data_AF-A0A1X4JPB7-F1
#
_entry.id   AF-A0A1X4JPB7-F1
#
_cell.length_a   1.000
_cell.length_b   1.000
_cell.length_c   1.000
_cell.angle_alpha   90.00
_cell.angle_beta   90.00
_cell.angle_gamma   90.00
#
_symmetry.space_group_name_H-M   'P 1'
#
loop_
_entity.id
_entity.type
_entity.pdbx_description
1 polymer ?
#
loop_
_entity_poly.entity_id
_entity_poly.type
_entity_poly.pdbx_seq_one_letter_code
_entity_poly.pdbx_strand_id
1 'polypeptide(L)'
;TGNVKRTPFPRYETYTAQKDYADIARYLGLQGKNDAELVDALLAKIDTLFAGVEVQPSLSANGVSKADFEKSLDTLPDLVYNDQTTPGNPRQPRLEEIRQLLKDQF
;
A
#
# COMPACT_ATOMS: atom_id res chain seq x y z
N THR A 1 -19.98 -35.08 -12.57
CA THR A 1 -20.43 -34.23 -11.43
C THR A 1 -19.22 -33.56 -10.83
N GLY A 2 -18.89 -32.30 -11.10
CA GLY A 2 -19.42 -31.34 -12.04
C GLY A 2 -18.24 -30.54 -12.59
N ASN A 3 -18.43 -29.95 -13.77
CA ASN A 3 -17.55 -28.92 -14.29
C ASN A 3 -17.58 -27.76 -13.30
N VAL A 4 -16.66 -27.74 -12.33
CA VAL A 4 -16.45 -26.57 -11.49
C VAL A 4 -15.83 -25.53 -12.41
N LYS A 5 -16.69 -24.68 -12.96
CA LYS A 5 -16.29 -23.38 -13.47
C LYS A 5 -15.70 -22.66 -12.25
N ARG A 6 -14.38 -22.73 -12.07
CA ARG A 6 -13.71 -21.90 -11.08
C ARG A 6 -13.95 -20.48 -11.55
N THR A 7 -14.92 -19.81 -10.94
CA THR A 7 -15.13 -18.38 -11.11
C THR A 7 -13.76 -17.73 -10.95
N PRO A 8 -13.30 -16.90 -11.89
CA PRO A 8 -12.10 -16.12 -11.64
C PRO A 8 -12.32 -15.39 -10.32
N PHE A 9 -11.33 -15.43 -9.44
CA PHE A 9 -11.30 -14.54 -8.28
C PHE A 9 -11.68 -13.13 -8.77
N PRO A 10 -12.59 -12.39 -8.09
CA PRO A 10 -13.15 -11.13 -8.59
C PRO A 10 -12.06 -10.05 -8.55
N ARG A 11 -11.14 -10.15 -9.49
CA ARG A 11 -10.04 -9.23 -9.68
C ARG A 11 -10.53 -8.32 -10.79
N TYR A 12 -10.85 -7.09 -10.38
CA TYR A 12 -11.11 -5.92 -11.20
C TYR A 12 -11.03 -6.16 -12.71
N GLU A 13 -12.13 -5.93 -13.43
CA GLU A 13 -12.12 -5.94 -14.90
C GLU A 13 -11.15 -4.89 -15.47
N THR A 14 -10.90 -3.81 -14.71
CA THR A 14 -9.99 -2.72 -15.05
C THR A 14 -9.26 -2.20 -13.81
N TYR A 15 -7.96 -1.92 -13.91
CA TYR A 15 -7.18 -1.33 -12.82
C TYR A 15 -7.52 0.16 -12.68
N THR A 16 -8.08 0.56 -11.53
CA THR A 16 -8.56 1.93 -11.28
C THR A 16 -7.86 2.66 -10.14
N ALA A 17 -6.94 2.02 -9.41
CA ALA A 17 -6.43 2.56 -8.14
C ALA A 17 -5.87 3.99 -8.24
N GLN A 18 -5.10 4.31 -9.29
CA GLN A 18 -4.59 5.67 -9.49
C GLN A 18 -5.71 6.70 -9.64
N LYS A 19 -6.75 6.36 -10.42
CA LYS A 19 -7.94 7.21 -10.59
C LYS A 19 -8.69 7.35 -9.26
N ASP A 20 -8.83 6.27 -8.51
CA ASP A 20 -9.55 6.26 -7.23
C ASP A 20 -8.84 7.16 -6.20
N TYR A 21 -7.50 7.11 -6.13
CA TYR A 21 -6.71 8.04 -5.31
C TYR A 21 -6.81 9.49 -5.81
N ALA A 22 -6.81 9.72 -7.12
CA ALA A 22 -7.03 11.05 -7.69
C ALA A 22 -8.43 11.60 -7.36
N ASP A 23 -9.47 10.75 -7.33
CA ASP A 23 -10.82 11.15 -6.94
C ASP A 23 -10.91 11.53 -5.46
N ILE A 24 -10.19 10.81 -4.57
CA ILE A 24 -10.04 11.22 -3.17
C ILE A 24 -9.37 12.61 -3.09
N ALA A 25 -8.31 12.84 -3.84
CA ALA A 25 -7.62 14.12 -3.88
C ALA A 25 -8.55 15.27 -4.34
N ARG A 26 -9.35 15.03 -5.40
CA ARG A 26 -10.36 15.99 -5.88
C ARG A 26 -11.42 16.28 -4.82
N TYR A 27 -11.91 15.24 -4.14
CA TYR A 27 -12.92 15.39 -3.09
C TYR A 27 -12.41 16.24 -1.92
N LEU A 28 -11.11 16.12 -1.60
CA LEU A 28 -10.44 16.94 -0.59
C LEU A 28 -10.07 18.36 -1.08
N GLY A 29 -10.36 18.71 -2.35
CA GLY A 29 -10.06 20.01 -2.94
C GLY A 29 -8.59 20.22 -3.32
N LEU A 30 -7.80 19.14 -3.40
CA LEU A 30 -6.40 19.20 -3.84
C LEU A 30 -6.30 19.52 -5.34
N GLN A 31 -5.21 20.18 -5.73
CA GLN A 31 -5.00 20.68 -7.08
C GLN A 31 -4.00 19.81 -7.85
N GLY A 32 -4.30 19.51 -9.11
CA GLY A 32 -3.43 18.78 -10.02
C GLY A 32 -4.05 18.72 -11.42
N LYS A 33 -3.21 18.69 -12.46
CA LYS A 33 -3.68 18.73 -13.87
C LYS A 33 -4.10 17.37 -14.41
N ASN A 34 -3.68 16.29 -13.75
CA ASN A 34 -3.95 14.91 -14.12
C ASN A 34 -3.96 14.03 -12.86
N ASP A 35 -4.34 12.75 -13.02
CA ASP A 35 -4.46 11.82 -11.89
C ASP A 35 -3.14 11.61 -11.15
N ALA A 36 -1.99 11.59 -11.84
CA ALA A 36 -0.69 11.42 -11.20
C ALA A 36 -0.35 12.61 -10.29
N GLU A 37 -0.50 13.84 -10.78
CA GLU A 37 -0.28 15.05 -9.99
C GLU A 37 -1.23 15.14 -8.77
N LEU A 38 -2.46 14.65 -8.92
CA LEU A 38 -3.42 14.58 -7.81
C LEU A 38 -3.04 13.54 -6.75
N VAL A 39 -2.48 12.39 -7.17
CA VAL A 39 -1.90 11.41 -6.24
C VAL A 39 -0.72 12.00 -5.50
N ASP A 40 0.19 12.69 -6.18
CA ASP A 40 1.33 13.37 -5.54
C ASP A 40 0.86 14.43 -4.53
N ALA A 41 -0.18 15.20 -4.87
CA ALA A 41 -0.78 16.16 -3.95
C ALA A 41 -1.41 15.48 -2.71
N LEU A 42 -2.03 14.31 -2.89
CA LEU A 42 -2.57 13.52 -1.79
C LEU A 42 -1.46 13.00 -0.86
N LEU A 43 -0.35 12.52 -1.42
CA LEU A 43 0.83 12.09 -0.65
C LEU A 43 1.39 13.25 0.18
N ALA A 44 1.60 14.42 -0.42
CA ALA A 44 2.07 15.60 0.30
C ALA A 44 1.12 16.04 1.42
N LYS A 45 -0.20 15.85 1.24
CA LYS A 45 -1.20 16.13 2.28
C LYS A 45 -1.12 15.13 3.44
N ILE A 46 -0.86 13.86 3.16
CA ILE A 46 -0.61 12.82 4.17
C ILE A 46 0.67 13.12 4.95
N ASP A 47 1.75 13.54 4.29
CA ASP A 47 2.99 13.95 4.97
C ASP A 47 2.78 15.14 5.90
N THR A 48 1.99 16.13 5.46
CA THR A 48 1.58 17.26 6.30
C THR A 48 0.78 16.79 7.51
N LEU A 49 -0.08 15.78 7.34
CA LEU A 49 -0.85 15.21 8.45
C LEU A 49 0.06 14.51 9.46
N PHE A 50 0.99 13.66 9.01
CA PHE A 50 1.99 13.00 9.87
C PHE A 50 2.73 14.02 10.75
N ALA A 51 3.24 15.10 10.13
CA ALA A 51 3.90 16.18 10.87
C ALA A 51 2.97 16.87 11.87
N GLY A 52 1.71 17.12 11.49
CA GLY A 52 0.71 17.77 12.34
C GLY A 52 0.27 16.96 13.56
N VAL A 53 0.47 15.63 13.53
CA VAL A 53 0.20 14.72 14.67
C VAL A 53 1.49 14.16 15.29
N GLU A 54 2.64 14.76 14.97
CA GLU A 54 3.95 14.41 15.54
C GLU A 54 4.36 12.93 15.30
N VAL A 55 3.94 12.35 14.18
CA VAL A 55 4.31 11.00 13.76
C VAL A 55 5.40 11.06 12.69
N GLN A 56 6.47 10.31 12.89
CA GLN A 56 7.49 10.09 11.86
C GLN A 56 7.21 8.75 11.17
N PRO A 57 6.96 8.72 9.84
CA PRO A 57 6.55 7.52 9.12
C PRO A 57 7.75 6.63 8.74
N SER A 58 8.52 6.17 9.74
CA SER A 58 9.53 5.12 9.55
C SER A 58 9.51 4.12 10.72
N LEU A 59 9.82 2.86 10.45
CA LEU A 59 9.86 1.84 11.50
C LEU A 59 10.92 2.16 12.56
N SER A 60 12.08 2.66 12.11
CA SER A 60 13.20 3.04 12.98
C SER A 60 12.85 4.18 13.94
N ALA A 61 12.11 5.19 13.49
CA ALA A 61 11.66 6.30 14.34
C ALA A 61 10.63 5.85 15.39
N ASN A 62 9.97 4.71 15.18
CA ASN A 62 8.96 4.14 16.07
C ASN A 62 9.49 2.96 16.92
N GLY A 63 10.81 2.90 17.13
CA GLY A 63 11.43 1.99 18.10
C GLY A 63 11.79 0.60 17.58
N VAL A 64 11.70 0.36 16.26
CA VAL A 64 12.15 -0.91 15.67
C VAL A 64 13.67 -0.88 15.48
N SER A 65 14.37 -1.83 16.11
CA SER A 65 15.81 -1.98 15.92
C SER A 65 16.12 -2.58 14.54
N LYS A 66 17.28 -2.21 13.96
CA LYS A 66 17.73 -2.77 12.68
C LYS A 66 17.87 -4.29 12.73
N ALA A 67 18.37 -4.81 13.85
CA ALA A 67 18.55 -6.26 14.03
C ALA A 67 17.22 -7.00 14.07
N ASP A 68 16.22 -6.48 14.78
CA ASP A 68 14.89 -7.08 14.84
C ASP A 68 14.18 -6.99 13.48
N PHE A 69 14.32 -5.85 12.80
CA PHE A 69 13.79 -5.67 11.45
C PHE A 69 14.39 -6.68 10.46
N GLU A 70 15.72 -6.77 10.37
CA GLU A 70 16.40 -7.70 9.45
C GLU A 70 16.02 -9.14 9.74
N LYS A 71 15.94 -9.54 11.01
CA LYS A 71 15.48 -10.87 11.42
C LYS A 71 14.03 -11.15 11.00
N SER A 72 13.16 -10.13 11.02
CA SER A 72 11.75 -10.28 10.64
C SER A 72 11.56 -10.47 9.13
N LEU A 73 12.49 -9.98 8.30
CA LEU A 73 12.36 -10.03 6.84
C LEU A 73 12.35 -11.44 6.27
N ASP A 74 12.78 -12.46 7.01
CA ASP A 74 12.74 -13.85 6.56
C ASP A 74 11.32 -14.41 6.53
N THR A 75 10.44 -13.97 7.44
CA THR A 75 9.09 -14.54 7.60
C THR A 75 7.96 -13.53 7.35
N LEU A 76 8.20 -12.24 7.63
CA LEU A 76 7.18 -11.20 7.53
C LEU A 76 6.56 -11.06 6.14
N PRO A 77 7.31 -11.12 5.01
CA PRO A 77 6.70 -11.05 3.68
C PRO A 77 5.68 -12.17 3.41
N ASP A 78 5.94 -13.38 3.89
CA ASP A 78 5.01 -14.51 3.75
C ASP A 78 3.76 -14.32 4.61
N LEU A 79 3.91 -13.77 5.82
CA LEU A 79 2.77 -13.44 6.68
C LEU A 79 1.88 -12.37 6.04
N VAL A 80 2.47 -11.29 5.52
CA VAL A 80 1.74 -10.22 4.81
C VAL A 80 1.02 -10.78 3.58
N TYR A 81 1.69 -11.63 2.79
CA TYR A 81 1.08 -12.21 1.59
C TYR A 81 -0.13 -13.09 1.91
N ASN A 82 -0.08 -13.83 3.03
CA ASN A 82 -1.16 -14.72 3.47
C ASN A 82 -2.20 -14.03 4.37
N ASP A 83 -2.03 -12.73 4.65
CA ASP A 83 -3.00 -11.95 5.40
C ASP A 83 -4.34 -11.88 4.64
N GLN A 84 -5.45 -11.99 5.38
CA GLN A 84 -6.79 -12.00 4.80
C GLN A 84 -7.17 -10.68 4.12
N THR A 85 -6.45 -9.60 4.40
CA THR A 85 -6.66 -8.28 3.79
C THR A 85 -5.95 -8.13 2.42
N THR A 86 -4.87 -8.87 2.18
CA THR A 86 -4.07 -8.80 0.94
C THR A 86 -4.88 -9.13 -0.33
N PRO A 87 -5.81 -10.11 -0.33
CA PRO A 87 -6.71 -10.33 -1.46
C PRO A 87 -7.59 -9.14 -1.83
N GLY A 88 -7.84 -8.20 -0.90
CA GLY A 88 -8.59 -6.97 -1.13
C GLY A 88 -7.78 -5.85 -1.78
N ASN A 89 -6.46 -6.01 -1.92
CA ASN A 89 -5.61 -5.00 -2.54
C ASN A 89 -5.87 -4.92 -4.06
N PRO A 90 -5.96 -3.72 -4.68
CA PRO A 90 -6.26 -3.58 -6.11
C PRO A 90 -5.16 -4.16 -7.02
N ARG A 91 -3.98 -4.45 -6.46
CA ARG A 91 -2.86 -5.12 -7.13
C ARG A 91 -2.39 -6.28 -6.27
N GLN A 92 -2.35 -7.50 -6.79
CA GLN A 92 -1.70 -8.59 -6.06
C GLN A 92 -0.18 -8.33 -6.00
N PRO A 93 0.41 -8.18 -4.80
CA PRO A 93 1.85 -7.97 -4.67
C PRO A 93 2.62 -9.29 -4.82
N ARG A 94 3.89 -9.19 -5.24
CA ARG A 94 4.87 -10.27 -5.14
C ARG A 94 5.56 -10.21 -3.77
N LEU A 95 6.06 -11.35 -3.29
CA LEU A 95 6.81 -11.43 -2.02
C LEU A 95 8.01 -10.47 -2.01
N GLU A 96 8.76 -10.38 -3.13
CA GLU A 96 9.89 -9.45 -3.24
C GLU A 96 9.47 -7.97 -3.21
N GLU A 97 8.28 -7.63 -3.72
CA GLU A 97 7.75 -6.27 -3.64
C GLU A 97 7.36 -5.92 -2.21
N ILE A 98 6.74 -6.84 -1.47
CA ILE A 98 6.45 -6.66 -0.04
C ILE A 98 7.76 -6.46 0.74
N ARG A 99 8.77 -7.31 0.48
CA ARG A 99 10.09 -7.21 1.12
C ARG A 99 10.74 -5.85 0.83
N GLN A 100 10.64 -5.35 -0.40
CA GLN A 100 11.19 -4.05 -0.76
C GLN A 100 10.43 -2.92 -0.07
N LEU A 101 9.09 -2.94 -0.04
CA LEU A 101 8.29 -1.94 0.67
C LEU A 101 8.65 -1.87 2.16
N LEU A 102 8.85 -3.02 2.81
CA LEU A 102 9.29 -3.08 4.21
C LEU A 102 10.67 -2.42 4.39
N LYS A 103 11.61 -2.64 3.46
CA LYS A 103 12.94 -2.03 3.49
C LYS A 103 12.89 -0.52 3.27
N ASP A 104 12.02 -0.05 2.39
CA ASP A 104 11.86 1.39 2.11
C ASP A 104 11.21 2.13 3.29
N GLN A 105 10.47 1.43 4.15
CA GLN A 105 9.85 1.98 5.37
C GLN A 105 10.74 1.95 6.61
N PHE A 106 11.89 1.27 6.57
CA PHE A 106 12.81 1.19 7.70
C PHE A 106 13.68 2.44 7.83
#